data_AF-E2BF55-F1
#
_entry.id   AF-E2BF55-F1
#
_cell.length_a   1.000
_cell.length_b   1.000
_cell.length_c   1.000
_cell.angle_alpha   90.00
_cell.angle_beta   90.00
_cell.angle_gamma   90.00
#
_symmetry.space_group_name_H-M   'P 1'
#
loop_
_entity.id
_entity.type
_entity.pdbx_description
1 polymer ?
#
loop_
_entity_poly.entity_id
_entity_poly.type
_entity_poly.pdbx_seq_one_letter_code
_entity_poly.pdbx_strand_id
1 'polypeptide(L)'
;LPCTRTIRSYFTNINTKCGFDSNFLQLLKKSFASKKPMQRHGVLLLDEINLRKSISVCSKTLTYSGLVDFGDEGPQATSIEDQATHGLVLMFQPLADTYTQPVAVFASKNPVRGDELAKIAVKAIVLLEESGAIVHGIVSDGAATNTKMGKNLGIKSTINETRTWFTHP
;
A
#
# COMPACT_ATOMS: atom_id res chain seq x y z
N LEU A 1 -7.15 25.86 23.04
CA LEU A 1 -7.27 24.76 22.05
C LEU A 1 -8.56 24.96 21.26
N PRO A 2 -8.60 24.65 19.95
CA PRO A 2 -9.82 24.74 19.15
C PRO A 2 -10.88 23.74 19.64
N CYS A 3 -12.16 24.03 19.36
CA CYS A 3 -13.24 23.11 19.73
C CYS A 3 -13.27 21.87 18.83
N THR A 4 -13.96 20.81 19.28
CA THR A 4 -14.07 19.52 18.57
C THR A 4 -14.61 19.68 17.15
N ARG A 5 -15.54 20.61 16.92
CA ARG A 5 -16.09 20.92 15.59
C ARG A 5 -15.01 21.46 14.66
N THR A 6 -14.20 22.39 15.13
CA THR A 6 -13.11 22.99 14.35
C THR A 6 -12.05 21.93 14.00
N ILE A 7 -11.70 21.06 14.95
CA ILE A 7 -10.77 19.95 14.71
C ILE A 7 -11.31 19.01 13.62
N ARG A 8 -12.58 18.58 13.71
CA ARG A 8 -13.22 17.75 12.67
C ARG A 8 -13.22 18.44 11.32
N SER A 9 -13.46 19.75 11.28
CA SER A 9 -13.41 20.53 10.04
C SER A 9 -12.02 20.51 9.40
N TYR A 10 -10.95 20.60 10.18
CA TYR A 10 -9.58 20.48 9.65
C TYR A 10 -9.31 19.08 9.10
N PHE A 11 -9.69 18.03 9.82
CA PHE A 11 -9.53 16.66 9.33
C PHE A 11 -10.33 16.38 8.06
N THR A 12 -11.48 17.04 7.84
CA THR A 12 -12.25 16.85 6.60
C THR A 12 -11.58 17.42 5.36
N ASN A 13 -10.53 18.23 5.50
CA ASN A 13 -9.73 18.70 4.38
C ASN A 13 -8.68 17.67 3.93
N ILE A 14 -8.44 16.63 4.74
CA ILE A 14 -7.51 15.55 4.41
C ILE A 14 -8.30 14.50 3.63
N ASN A 15 -7.96 14.35 2.35
CA ASN A 15 -8.56 13.34 1.49
C ASN A 15 -7.66 12.10 1.43
N THR A 16 -8.00 11.06 2.19
CA THR A 16 -7.30 9.76 2.15
C THR A 16 -8.06 8.80 1.26
N LYS A 17 -7.63 8.66 -0.01
CA LYS A 17 -8.16 7.67 -0.94
C LYS A 17 -7.38 6.35 -0.87
N CYS A 18 -7.95 5.27 -1.39
CA CYS A 18 -7.19 4.05 -1.65
C CYS A 18 -6.23 4.26 -2.84
N GLY A 19 -5.22 3.40 -2.93
CA GLY A 19 -4.13 3.48 -3.89
C GLY A 19 -2.93 4.26 -3.38
N PHE A 20 -2.10 4.71 -4.32
CA PHE A 20 -0.94 5.54 -4.06
C PHE A 20 -1.35 7.02 -4.16
N ASP A 21 -1.17 7.78 -3.07
CA ASP A 21 -1.46 9.21 -3.06
C ASP A 21 -0.24 10.01 -3.56
N SER A 22 -0.41 10.71 -4.69
CA SER A 22 0.64 11.51 -5.32
C SER A 22 1.08 12.70 -4.47
N ASN A 23 0.17 13.34 -3.73
CA ASN A 23 0.51 14.42 -2.81
C ASN A 23 1.33 13.90 -1.64
N PHE A 24 0.96 12.73 -1.12
CA PHE A 24 1.72 12.05 -0.08
C PHE A 24 3.13 11.69 -0.57
N LEU A 25 3.28 11.12 -1.78
CA LEU A 25 4.59 10.79 -2.35
C LEU A 25 5.48 12.03 -2.53
N GLN A 26 4.91 13.18 -2.93
CA GLN A 26 5.66 14.44 -2.98
C GLN A 26 6.14 14.90 -1.61
N LEU A 27 5.33 14.74 -0.56
CA LEU A 27 5.73 15.02 0.82
C LEU A 27 6.80 14.05 1.30
N LEU A 28 6.66 12.76 0.98
CA LEU A 28 7.63 11.72 1.29
C LEU A 28 8.99 12.01 0.64
N LYS A 29 8.99 12.47 -0.61
CA LYS A 29 10.20 12.91 -1.33
C LYS A 29 10.93 14.05 -0.63
N LYS A 30 10.18 15.06 -0.16
CA LYS A 30 10.75 16.16 0.65
C LYS A 30 11.33 15.66 1.97
N SER A 31 10.65 14.71 2.62
CA SER A 31 11.14 14.07 3.85
C SER A 31 12.47 13.35 3.61
N PHE A 32 12.55 12.49 2.59
CA PHE A 32 13.79 11.76 2.26
C PHE A 32 14.93 12.68 1.84
N ALA A 33 14.66 13.80 1.17
CA ALA A 33 15.69 14.78 0.84
C ALA A 33 16.43 15.31 2.08
N SER A 34 15.75 15.41 3.22
CA SER A 34 16.36 15.81 4.51
C SER A 34 17.09 14.68 5.25
N LYS A 35 16.91 13.42 4.82
CA LYS A 35 17.49 12.23 5.45
C LYS A 35 18.88 11.92 4.91
N LYS A 36 19.74 11.36 5.77
CA LYS A 36 21.05 10.84 5.35
C LYS A 36 20.86 9.62 4.43
N PRO A 37 21.79 9.33 3.50
CA PRO A 37 21.67 8.18 2.58
C PRO A 37 21.35 6.86 3.29
N MET A 38 22.04 6.55 4.40
CA MET A 38 21.79 5.34 5.20
C MET A 38 20.35 5.21 5.70
N GLN A 39 19.70 6.31 6.06
CA GLN A 39 18.33 6.33 6.59
C GLN A 39 17.26 6.12 5.51
N ARG A 40 17.67 6.14 4.23
CA ARG A 40 16.77 5.92 3.09
C ARG A 40 16.66 4.44 2.72
N HIS A 41 17.57 3.60 3.21
CA HIS A 41 17.52 2.16 2.98
C HIS A 41 16.42 1.53 3.85
N GLY A 42 15.58 0.72 3.22
CA GLY A 42 14.43 0.10 3.89
C GLY A 42 13.92 -1.14 3.17
N VAL A 43 12.84 -1.69 3.71
CA VAL A 43 12.08 -2.80 3.15
C VAL A 43 10.62 -2.41 2.99
N LEU A 44 9.96 -3.01 2.01
CA LEU A 44 8.52 -2.87 1.80
C LEU A 44 7.80 -3.97 2.58
N LEU A 45 6.93 -3.59 3.51
CA LEU A 45 6.05 -4.49 4.23
C LEU A 45 4.69 -4.57 3.52
N LEU A 46 4.19 -5.78 3.31
CA LEU A 46 2.88 -6.06 2.72
C LEU A 46 2.07 -6.97 3.66
N ASP A 47 0.87 -6.53 4.02
CA ASP A 47 -0.05 -7.38 4.78
C ASP A 47 -1.52 -7.05 4.48
N GLU A 48 -2.40 -8.01 4.72
CA GLU A 48 -3.84 -7.88 4.51
C GLU A 48 -4.60 -7.99 5.83
N ILE A 49 -5.54 -7.06 6.05
CA ILE A 49 -6.45 -7.10 7.19
C ILE A 49 -7.87 -7.47 6.76
N ASN A 50 -8.54 -8.30 7.57
CA ASN A 50 -9.96 -8.59 7.38
C ASN A 50 -10.82 -7.40 7.79
N LEU A 51 -11.74 -7.00 6.92
CA LEU A 51 -12.68 -5.90 7.11
C LEU A 51 -14.09 -6.43 7.28
N ARG A 52 -14.86 -5.78 8.16
CA ARG A 52 -16.30 -6.00 8.24
C ARG A 52 -16.98 -5.31 7.07
N LYS A 53 -17.74 -6.07 6.28
CA LYS A 53 -18.58 -5.54 5.20
C LYS A 53 -19.53 -4.48 5.75
N SER A 54 -19.43 -3.27 5.22
CA SER A 54 -20.31 -2.16 5.54
C SER A 54 -20.24 -1.15 4.40
N ILE A 55 -21.39 -0.61 3.99
CA ILE A 55 -21.45 0.47 3.02
C ILE A 55 -21.91 1.72 3.76
N SER A 56 -21.22 2.82 3.52
CA SER A 56 -21.62 4.14 3.99
C SER A 56 -21.60 5.14 2.85
N VAL A 57 -22.47 6.14 2.93
CA VAL A 57 -22.52 7.24 1.96
C VAL A 57 -21.86 8.45 2.60
N CYS A 58 -20.83 8.99 1.94
CA CYS A 58 -20.27 10.28 2.30
C CYS A 58 -21.12 11.37 1.68
N SER A 59 -22.00 12.00 2.47
CA SER A 59 -22.92 13.05 2.00
C SER A 59 -22.21 14.30 1.45
N LYS A 60 -20.95 14.53 1.80
CA LYS A 60 -20.15 15.67 1.31
C LYS A 60 -19.62 15.47 -0.10
N THR A 61 -19.10 14.27 -0.38
CA THR A 61 -18.50 13.93 -1.68
C THR A 61 -19.49 13.20 -2.59
N LEU A 62 -20.67 12.83 -2.06
CA LEU A 62 -21.67 11.98 -2.71
C LEU A 62 -21.08 10.66 -3.21
N THR A 63 -20.13 10.11 -2.46
CA THR A 63 -19.46 8.86 -2.79
C THR A 63 -19.84 7.76 -1.81
N TYR A 64 -19.79 6.52 -2.29
CA TYR A 64 -19.91 5.33 -1.45
C TYR A 64 -18.54 4.95 -0.89
N SER A 65 -18.51 4.51 0.36
CA SER A 65 -17.34 3.96 1.03
C SER A 65 -17.62 2.53 1.50
N GLY A 66 -16.59 1.69 1.54
CA GLY A 66 -16.70 0.27 1.90
C GLY A 66 -16.87 -0.68 0.71
N LEU A 67 -16.62 -0.20 -0.50
CA LEU A 67 -16.57 -0.98 -1.74
C LEU A 67 -15.12 -1.26 -2.16
N VAL A 68 -14.93 -2.15 -3.12
CA VAL A 68 -13.63 -2.39 -3.77
C VAL A 68 -13.08 -1.11 -4.38
N ASP A 69 -11.84 -0.79 -4.03
CA ASP A 69 -11.15 0.41 -4.45
C ASP A 69 -9.64 0.15 -4.51
N PHE A 70 -9.10 0.05 -5.72
CA PHE A 70 -7.68 -0.08 -5.97
C PHE A 70 -7.00 1.26 -6.38
N GLY A 71 -7.64 2.39 -6.09
CA GLY A 71 -7.21 3.71 -6.50
C GLY A 71 -7.62 4.06 -7.95
N ASP A 72 -7.11 5.18 -8.45
CA ASP A 72 -7.57 5.78 -9.71
C ASP A 72 -7.22 4.94 -10.96
N GLU A 73 -6.17 4.11 -10.90
CA GLU A 73 -5.71 3.26 -12.03
C GLU A 73 -6.09 1.78 -11.86
N GLY A 74 -6.71 1.42 -10.73
CA GLY A 74 -6.99 0.03 -10.37
C GLY A 74 -8.44 -0.39 -10.62
N PRO A 75 -8.76 -1.68 -10.44
CA PRO A 75 -10.14 -2.15 -10.42
C PRO A 75 -10.99 -1.40 -9.40
N GLN A 76 -12.14 -0.90 -9.84
CA GLN A 76 -13.13 -0.26 -8.97
C GLN A 76 -14.41 -1.09 -8.92
N ALA A 77 -15.17 -0.94 -7.83
CA ALA A 77 -16.47 -1.56 -7.70
C ALA A 77 -17.43 -1.08 -8.81
N THR A 78 -18.05 -2.02 -9.52
CA THR A 78 -19.08 -1.73 -10.52
C THR A 78 -20.48 -1.85 -9.93
N SER A 79 -20.61 -2.51 -8.76
CA SER A 79 -21.87 -2.75 -8.09
C SER A 79 -21.75 -2.60 -6.57
N ILE A 80 -22.90 -2.42 -5.90
CA ILE A 80 -23.02 -2.40 -4.43
C ILE A 80 -22.61 -3.75 -3.81
N GLU A 81 -22.69 -4.84 -4.59
CA GLU A 81 -22.31 -6.18 -4.15
C GLU A 81 -20.79 -6.35 -4.01
N ASP A 82 -20.00 -5.44 -4.56
CA ASP A 82 -18.54 -5.40 -4.48
C ASP A 82 -18.07 -4.73 -3.18
N GLN A 83 -18.62 -5.21 -2.07
CA GLN A 83 -18.21 -4.81 -0.72
C GLN A 83 -16.79 -5.29 -0.46
N ALA A 84 -15.94 -4.38 0.03
CA ALA A 84 -14.60 -4.71 0.46
C ALA A 84 -14.68 -5.62 1.70
N THR A 85 -13.87 -6.69 1.67
CA THR A 85 -13.70 -7.62 2.79
C THR A 85 -12.28 -7.63 3.31
N HIS A 86 -11.33 -7.13 2.52
CA HIS A 86 -9.92 -7.09 2.89
C HIS A 86 -9.36 -5.70 2.60
N GLY A 87 -8.42 -5.27 3.45
CA GLY A 87 -7.60 -4.09 3.25
C GLY A 87 -6.16 -4.51 3.08
N LEU A 88 -5.60 -4.36 1.88
CA LEU A 88 -4.17 -4.56 1.65
C LEU A 88 -3.45 -3.27 2.02
N VAL A 89 -2.47 -3.36 2.94
CA VAL A 89 -1.69 -2.22 3.42
C VAL A 89 -0.23 -2.41 3.04
N LEU A 90 0.36 -1.36 2.47
CA LEU A 90 1.77 -1.30 2.13
C LEU A 90 2.45 -0.28 3.03
N MET A 91 3.55 -0.68 3.66
CA MET A 91 4.32 0.21 4.52
C MET A 91 5.81 0.16 4.15
N PHE A 92 6.48 1.30 4.22
CA PHE A 92 7.93 1.36 4.15
C PHE A 92 8.51 1.34 5.56
N GLN A 93 9.44 0.41 5.78
CA GLN A 93 10.21 0.28 7.02
C GLN A 93 11.69 0.57 6.74
N PRO A 94 12.21 1.75 7.15
CA PRO A 94 13.65 2.01 7.13
C PRO A 94 14.41 1.03 8.03
N LEU A 95 15.63 0.68 7.61
CA LEU A 95 16.54 -0.18 8.37
C LEU A 95 17.42 0.60 9.35
N ALA A 96 17.72 1.87 9.04
CA ALA A 96 18.59 2.73 9.84
C ALA A 96 17.83 3.94 10.44
N ASP A 97 16.52 3.78 10.64
CA ASP A 97 15.64 4.78 11.27
C ASP A 97 14.49 4.07 12.01
N THR A 98 13.75 4.77 12.87
CA THR A 98 12.80 4.16 13.83
C THR A 98 11.33 4.42 13.51
N TYR A 99 11.02 4.95 12.33
CA TYR A 99 9.64 5.18 11.91
C TYR A 99 9.15 4.04 11.02
N THR A 100 7.83 3.94 10.87
CA THR A 100 7.17 3.10 9.85
C THR A 100 6.19 4.00 9.12
N GLN A 101 6.14 3.91 7.79
CA GLN A 101 5.33 4.82 6.99
C GLN A 101 4.40 4.04 6.07
N PRO A 102 3.07 4.09 6.28
CA PRO A 102 2.10 3.64 5.28
C PRO A 102 2.29 4.39 3.97
N VAL A 103 2.33 3.65 2.87
CA VAL A 103 2.60 4.16 1.51
C VAL A 103 1.34 4.08 0.65
N ALA A 104 0.58 3.00 0.80
CA ALA A 104 -0.66 2.79 0.07
C ALA A 104 -1.58 1.83 0.83
N VAL A 105 -2.88 1.98 0.58
CA VAL A 105 -3.93 1.10 1.09
C VAL A 105 -4.87 0.77 -0.06
N PHE A 106 -5.26 -0.49 -0.21
CA PHE A 106 -6.19 -0.95 -1.24
C PHE A 106 -7.33 -1.70 -0.57
N ALA A 107 -8.57 -1.52 -1.05
CA ALA A 107 -9.74 -2.22 -0.56
C ALA A 107 -10.15 -3.28 -1.58
N SER A 108 -10.21 -4.56 -1.17
CA SER A 108 -10.49 -5.67 -2.08
C SER A 108 -11.64 -6.56 -1.59
N LYS A 109 -12.30 -7.20 -2.55
CA LYS A 109 -13.28 -8.26 -2.31
C LYS A 109 -12.52 -9.58 -2.40
N ASN A 110 -12.24 -10.16 -1.24
CA ASN A 110 -11.32 -11.29 -1.00
C ASN A 110 -9.84 -10.87 -1.02
N PRO A 111 -8.93 -11.75 -0.57
CA PRO A 111 -7.48 -11.52 -0.66
C PRO A 111 -7.04 -11.15 -2.06
N VAL A 112 -6.08 -10.23 -2.17
CA VAL A 112 -5.55 -9.76 -3.45
C VAL A 112 -4.84 -10.91 -4.15
N ARG A 113 -5.17 -11.12 -5.42
CA ARG A 113 -4.57 -12.19 -6.23
C ARG A 113 -3.08 -11.92 -6.39
N GLY A 114 -2.24 -12.95 -6.27
CA GLY A 114 -0.78 -12.79 -6.35
C GLY A 114 -0.25 -12.17 -7.66
N ASP A 115 -1.00 -12.27 -8.75
CA ASP A 115 -0.76 -11.57 -10.02
C ASP A 115 -0.92 -10.05 -9.90
N GLU A 116 -1.99 -9.58 -9.29
CA GLU A 116 -2.21 -8.15 -9.04
C GLU A 116 -1.29 -7.64 -7.93
N LEU A 117 -1.08 -8.43 -6.88
CA LEU A 117 -0.18 -8.07 -5.79
C LEU A 117 1.26 -7.83 -6.27
N ALA A 118 1.75 -8.64 -7.22
CA ALA A 118 3.07 -8.44 -7.83
C ALA A 118 3.17 -7.10 -8.57
N LYS A 119 2.13 -6.71 -9.32
CA LYS A 119 2.08 -5.40 -9.99
C LYS A 119 2.07 -4.25 -8.99
N ILE A 120 1.28 -4.37 -7.93
CA ILE A 120 1.19 -3.36 -6.86
C ILE A 120 2.54 -3.23 -6.15
N ALA A 121 3.20 -4.35 -5.82
CA ALA A 121 4.51 -4.36 -5.16
C ALA A 121 5.60 -3.71 -6.04
N VAL A 122 5.65 -4.04 -7.33
CA VAL A 122 6.58 -3.40 -8.28
C VAL A 122 6.32 -1.91 -8.39
N LYS A 123 5.05 -1.50 -8.51
CA LYS A 123 4.68 -0.07 -8.56
C LYS A 123 5.07 0.65 -7.26
N ALA A 124 4.90 0.02 -6.10
CA ALA A 124 5.32 0.58 -4.82
C ALA A 124 6.84 0.80 -4.76
N ILE A 125 7.64 -0.16 -5.23
CA ILE A 125 9.10 -0.04 -5.28
C ILE A 125 9.50 1.17 -6.13
N VAL A 126 8.97 1.26 -7.36
CA VAL A 126 9.26 2.38 -8.28
C VAL A 126 8.93 3.73 -7.64
N LEU A 127 7.73 3.88 -7.08
CA LEU A 127 7.30 5.15 -6.49
C LEU A 127 8.10 5.54 -5.24
N LEU A 128 8.54 4.56 -4.45
CA LEU A 128 9.40 4.78 -3.29
C LEU A 128 10.81 5.22 -3.70
N GLU A 129 11.39 4.58 -4.70
CA GLU A 129 12.71 4.92 -5.26
C GLU A 129 12.70 6.30 -5.93
N GLU A 130 11.65 6.65 -6.68
CA GLU A 130 11.45 7.99 -7.24
C GLU A 130 11.31 9.08 -6.15
N SER A 131 10.83 8.68 -4.97
CA SER A 131 10.76 9.51 -3.77
C SER A 131 12.09 9.56 -3.01
N GLY A 132 13.07 8.74 -3.36
CA GLY A 132 14.42 8.72 -2.79
C GLY A 132 14.65 7.67 -1.70
N ALA A 133 13.73 6.73 -1.50
CA ALA A 133 14.01 5.52 -0.71
C ALA A 133 14.94 4.58 -1.48
N ILE A 134 15.57 3.64 -0.78
CA ILE A 134 16.31 2.52 -1.38
C ILE A 134 15.73 1.23 -0.83
N VAL A 135 14.99 0.49 -1.65
CA VAL A 135 14.23 -0.69 -1.24
C VAL A 135 15.05 -1.96 -1.46
N HIS A 136 15.39 -2.64 -0.36
CA HIS A 136 16.21 -3.86 -0.39
C HIS A 136 15.41 -5.15 -0.53
N GLY A 137 14.11 -5.11 -0.28
CA GLY A 137 13.29 -6.30 -0.33
C GLY A 137 11.86 -6.08 0.12
N ILE A 138 11.09 -7.16 0.02
CA ILE A 138 9.69 -7.23 0.42
C ILE A 138 9.57 -8.22 1.57
N VAL A 139 8.81 -7.84 2.60
CA VAL A 139 8.43 -8.71 3.71
C VAL A 139 6.92 -8.90 3.66
N SER A 140 6.48 -10.15 3.66
CA SER A 140 5.08 -10.54 3.66
C SER A 140 4.88 -11.77 4.55
N ASP A 141 3.63 -12.12 4.84
CA ASP A 141 3.32 -13.41 5.46
C ASP A 141 3.53 -14.60 4.48
N GLY A 142 3.32 -15.82 4.99
CA GLY A 142 3.42 -17.06 4.22
C GLY A 142 2.16 -17.46 3.44
N ALA A 143 1.20 -16.56 3.22
CA ALA A 143 -0.04 -16.90 2.54
C ALA A 143 0.18 -17.34 1.08
N ALA A 144 -0.77 -18.10 0.54
CA ALA A 144 -0.69 -18.62 -0.83
C ALA A 144 -0.63 -17.51 -1.89
N THR A 145 -1.32 -16.39 -1.66
CA THR A 145 -1.31 -15.19 -2.52
C THR A 145 0.08 -14.54 -2.56
N ASN A 146 0.71 -14.36 -1.40
CA ASN A 146 2.06 -13.82 -1.25
C ASN A 146 3.13 -14.75 -1.83
N THR A 147 2.96 -16.06 -1.65
CA THR A 147 3.82 -17.06 -2.30
C THR A 147 3.70 -16.99 -3.83
N LYS A 148 2.48 -16.80 -4.36
CA LYS A 148 2.25 -16.62 -5.81
C LYS A 148 2.85 -15.32 -6.32
N MET A 149 2.75 -14.22 -5.57
CA MET A 149 3.44 -12.96 -5.87
C MET A 149 4.94 -13.18 -6.02
N GLY A 150 5.58 -13.84 -5.03
CA GLY A 150 7.02 -14.12 -5.11
C GLY A 150 7.40 -14.91 -6.37
N LYS A 151 6.64 -15.96 -6.71
CA LYS A 151 6.85 -16.73 -7.95
C LYS A 151 6.73 -15.86 -9.21
N ASN A 152 5.75 -14.94 -9.25
CA ASN A 152 5.57 -14.02 -10.37
C ASN A 152 6.74 -13.02 -10.50
N LEU A 153 7.38 -12.67 -9.40
CA LEU A 153 8.61 -11.86 -9.38
C LEU A 153 9.88 -12.68 -9.70
N GLY A 154 9.76 -13.99 -9.93
CA GLY A 154 10.88 -14.86 -10.27
C GLY A 154 11.59 -15.49 -9.06
N ILE A 155 11.01 -15.40 -7.86
CA ILE A 155 11.49 -16.11 -6.67
C ILE A 155 11.21 -17.60 -6.84
N LYS A 156 12.23 -18.42 -6.59
CA LYS A 156 12.16 -19.88 -6.60
C LYS A 156 12.59 -20.39 -5.22
N SER A 157 11.76 -21.22 -4.61
CA SER A 157 12.04 -21.80 -3.28
C SER A 157 11.98 -23.32 -3.32
N THR A 158 12.56 -23.94 -4.36
CA THR A 158 12.69 -25.40 -4.44
C THR A 158 14.02 -25.84 -3.82
N ILE A 159 14.04 -27.06 -3.27
CA ILE A 159 15.23 -27.63 -2.60
C ILE A 159 16.47 -27.58 -3.49
N ASN A 160 16.29 -27.75 -4.81
CA ASN A 160 17.39 -27.83 -5.77
C ASN A 160 17.70 -26.48 -6.44
N GLU A 161 16.81 -25.49 -6.37
CA GLU A 161 16.98 -24.18 -7.01
C GLU A 161 16.35 -23.08 -6.14
N THR A 162 17.15 -22.58 -5.19
CA THR A 162 16.74 -21.48 -4.31
C THR A 162 17.23 -20.15 -4.86
N ARG A 163 16.27 -19.32 -5.30
CA ARG A 163 16.46 -17.93 -5.70
C ARG A 163 15.52 -17.06 -4.88
N THR A 164 16.06 -16.34 -3.91
CA THR A 164 15.32 -15.48 -2.96
C THR A 164 15.36 -13.99 -3.33
N TRP A 165 15.73 -13.66 -4.57
CA TRP A 165 15.88 -12.29 -5.05
C TRP A 165 15.36 -12.16 -6.49
N PHE A 166 14.94 -10.96 -6.84
CA PHE A 166 14.56 -10.57 -8.19
C PHE A 166 15.29 -9.28 -8.58
N THR A 167 15.40 -9.02 -9.88
CA THR A 167 16.06 -7.81 -10.37
C THR A 167 15.22 -6.60 -10.00
N HIS A 168 15.86 -5.56 -9.46
CA HIS A 168 15.18 -4.30 -9.16
C HIS A 168 14.48 -3.76 -10.42
N PRO A 169 13.19 -3.37 -10.32
CA PRO A 169 12.43 -2.84 -11.46
C PRO A 169 12.95 -1.49 -11.95
#